data_AF-A0A354Y6I5-F1
#
_entry.id   AF-A0A354Y6I5-F1
#
_cell.length_a   1.000
_cell.length_b   1.000
_cell.length_c   1.000
_cell.angle_alpha   90.00
_cell.angle_beta   90.00
_cell.angle_gamma   90.00
#
_symmetry.space_group_name_H-M   'P 1'
#
loop_
_entity.id
_entity.type
_entity.pdbx_description
1 polymer ?
#
loop_
_entity_poly.entity_id
_entity_poly.type
_entity_poly.pdbx_seq_one_letter_code
_entity_poly.pdbx_strand_id
1 'polypeptide(L)'
;MNVDRPRRRLAGLLTRLLAAAVLLHAGSAAAAALSARNAEDRALLALRWAPVHHQDTDVTGRHSLAGAADYVSAYDFDGDLDARNNWDHAGDPAYPLSAHAYHSVVETDTHWFITYLFFHPRDWTDSFFDTEHENDAEGVLLVVARDGSAYGTLKAAVTVAHTDFFSYLPAGSDWSGNAESIDGTLSMAQFEGEAHPVTAQEAKGHGLKAWPYYKINGDGVIYYPSLTQAEVPSSADDRDVRYRLVDIFGPGGMRDQRNNPSLFASFGSFAGDTSGGCGAGAIGCSTNSANAPWGWDDHDDLPGRGQLATDPVALVSNYFRIPEGLAQTYTYNPYR
;
A
#
# COMPACT_ATOMS: atom_id res chain seq x y z
N MET A 1 -32.61 57.33 -65.97
CA MET A 1 -33.49 57.87 -64.90
C MET A 1 -32.96 57.31 -63.58
N ASN A 2 -32.18 58.12 -62.86
CA ASN A 2 -32.53 58.71 -61.56
C ASN A 2 -32.87 57.66 -60.48
N VAL A 3 -31.93 57.33 -59.58
CA VAL A 3 -31.65 57.97 -58.26
C VAL A 3 -32.67 57.44 -57.23
N ASP A 4 -32.29 56.73 -56.16
CA ASP A 4 -31.85 57.41 -54.93
C ASP A 4 -31.05 56.56 -53.89
N ARG A 5 -30.32 57.32 -53.04
CA ARG A 5 -29.24 57.04 -52.05
C ARG A 5 -29.72 56.35 -50.73
N PRO A 6 -28.93 56.19 -49.61
CA PRO A 6 -27.54 56.60 -49.31
C PRO A 6 -26.61 55.63 -48.52
N ARG A 7 -25.32 55.98 -48.67
CA ARG A 7 -24.09 55.77 -47.88
C ARG A 7 -24.21 55.45 -46.37
N ARG A 8 -23.36 54.53 -45.89
CA ARG A 8 -22.62 54.67 -44.61
C ARG A 8 -21.15 54.27 -44.78
N ARG A 9 -20.26 55.16 -44.33
CA ARG A 9 -18.81 54.98 -44.23
C ARG A 9 -18.48 54.24 -42.93
N LEU A 10 -17.53 53.32 -42.96
CA LEU A 10 -16.81 52.84 -41.77
C LEU A 10 -15.31 53.05 -41.99
N ALA A 11 -14.76 54.03 -41.25
CA ALA A 11 -13.40 53.96 -40.72
C ALA A 11 -13.40 52.83 -39.66
N GLY A 12 -12.41 51.96 -39.51
CA GLY A 12 -10.97 52.17 -39.49
C GLY A 12 -10.50 51.80 -38.08
N LEU A 13 -9.66 50.78 -37.92
CA LEU A 13 -8.56 50.71 -36.94
C LEU A 13 -7.79 49.39 -37.12
N LEU A 14 -6.53 49.50 -37.50
CA LEU A 14 -5.51 48.45 -37.36
C LEU A 14 -4.91 48.59 -35.96
N THR A 15 -5.00 47.54 -35.14
CA THR A 15 -4.31 47.48 -33.85
C THR A 15 -3.13 46.52 -33.97
N ARG A 16 -1.91 47.05 -33.81
CA ARG A 16 -0.67 46.26 -33.69
C ARG A 16 -0.61 45.68 -32.28
N LEU A 17 -0.52 44.35 -32.16
CA LEU A 17 -0.16 43.66 -30.93
C LEU A 17 1.37 43.50 -30.90
N LEU A 18 2.04 44.20 -29.99
CA LEU A 18 3.38 43.81 -29.52
C LEU A 18 3.20 42.77 -28.42
N ALA A 19 3.67 41.54 -28.66
CA ALA A 19 3.83 40.55 -27.61
C ALA A 19 5.21 40.76 -26.96
N ALA A 20 5.23 41.19 -25.70
CA ALA A 20 6.41 41.13 -24.86
C ALA A 20 6.47 39.72 -24.23
N ALA A 21 7.47 38.93 -24.62
CA ALA A 21 7.76 37.66 -23.97
C ALA A 21 8.49 37.93 -22.64
N VAL A 22 7.83 37.69 -21.52
CA VAL A 22 8.46 37.61 -20.20
C VAL A 22 8.92 36.17 -20.02
N LEU A 23 10.24 35.93 -20.10
CA LEU A 23 10.84 34.68 -19.66
C LEU A 23 10.84 34.63 -18.14
N LEU A 24 9.88 33.92 -17.55
CA LEU A 24 9.93 33.48 -16.16
C LEU A 24 11.04 32.42 -16.04
N HIS A 25 12.20 32.81 -15.52
CA HIS A 25 13.17 31.86 -14.99
C HIS A 25 12.66 31.37 -13.63
N ALA A 26 11.93 30.25 -13.62
CA ALA A 26 11.71 29.49 -12.41
C ALA A 26 13.05 28.86 -12.03
N GLY A 27 13.80 29.52 -11.13
CA GLY A 27 14.89 28.85 -10.43
C GLY A 27 14.29 27.68 -9.66
N SER A 28 14.73 26.46 -9.96
CA SER A 28 14.38 25.27 -9.19
C SER A 28 14.98 25.41 -7.79
N ALA A 29 14.25 26.00 -6.87
CA ALA A 29 14.50 25.75 -5.45
C ALA A 29 14.32 24.23 -5.28
N ALA A 30 15.39 23.53 -4.91
CA ALA A 30 15.26 22.14 -4.49
C ALA A 30 14.18 22.11 -3.39
N ALA A 31 13.09 21.37 -3.62
CA ALA A 31 12.05 21.22 -2.62
C ALA A 31 12.69 20.65 -1.35
N ALA A 32 12.45 21.30 -0.22
CA ALA A 32 12.98 20.86 1.07
C ALA A 32 12.51 19.44 1.38
N ALA A 33 13.32 18.68 2.12
CA ALA A 33 12.92 17.37 2.62
C ALA A 33 11.62 17.46 3.41
N LEU A 34 10.69 16.54 3.16
CA LEU A 34 9.40 16.45 3.84
C LEU A 34 9.57 16.03 5.32
N SER A 35 8.55 16.23 6.14
CA SER A 35 8.55 15.72 7.52
C SER A 35 7.28 14.96 7.87
N ALA A 36 7.43 13.76 8.43
CA ALA A 36 6.33 12.91 8.87
C ALA A 36 5.50 13.52 10.01
N ARG A 37 5.98 14.60 10.66
CA ARG A 37 5.20 15.39 11.63
C ARG A 37 4.01 16.11 10.98
N ASN A 38 4.08 16.40 9.68
CA ASN A 38 2.99 16.99 8.91
C ASN A 38 2.21 15.87 8.18
N ALA A 39 0.87 15.91 8.24
CA ALA A 39 0.02 14.88 7.63
C ALA A 39 0.02 14.91 6.09
N GLU A 40 0.08 16.11 5.48
CA GLU A 40 0.17 16.27 4.03
C GLU A 40 1.50 15.72 3.52
N ASP A 41 2.60 16.00 4.22
CA ASP A 41 3.92 15.44 3.91
C ASP A 41 3.93 13.91 3.98
N ARG A 42 3.26 13.30 4.97
CA ARG A 42 3.11 11.84 5.05
C ARG A 42 2.35 11.29 3.85
N ALA A 43 1.28 11.95 3.41
CA ALA A 43 0.52 11.53 2.24
C ALA A 43 1.35 11.62 0.95
N LEU A 44 2.18 12.65 0.81
CA LEU A 44 3.11 12.81 -0.32
C LEU A 44 4.22 11.75 -0.31
N LEU A 45 4.83 11.49 0.85
CA LEU A 45 5.83 10.42 1.02
C LEU A 45 5.23 9.05 0.70
N ALA A 46 4.02 8.79 1.19
CA ALA A 46 3.30 7.56 0.90
C ALA A 46 3.04 7.45 -0.60
N LEU A 47 2.41 8.43 -1.24
CA LEU A 47 2.14 8.37 -2.68
C LEU A 47 3.42 8.12 -3.50
N ARG A 48 4.52 8.82 -3.20
CA ARG A 48 5.77 8.71 -3.96
C ARG A 48 6.36 7.31 -3.95
N TRP A 49 6.25 6.61 -2.83
CA TRP A 49 6.90 5.30 -2.64
C TRP A 49 5.90 4.15 -2.61
N ALA A 50 4.60 4.41 -2.78
CA ALA A 50 3.57 3.40 -2.74
C ALA A 50 3.77 2.36 -3.85
N PRO A 51 3.65 1.05 -3.56
CA PRO A 51 3.92 0.02 -4.56
C PRO A 51 2.94 0.04 -5.73
N VAL A 52 3.42 -0.28 -6.94
CA VAL A 52 2.56 -0.92 -7.94
C VAL A 52 2.39 -2.36 -7.49
N HIS A 53 1.16 -2.78 -7.23
CA HIS A 53 0.88 -4.02 -6.52
C HIS A 53 0.22 -5.05 -7.44
N HIS A 54 0.83 -6.22 -7.55
CA HIS A 54 0.40 -7.32 -8.39
C HIS A 54 -0.29 -8.40 -7.55
N GLN A 55 -1.60 -8.50 -7.63
CA GLN A 55 -2.37 -9.52 -6.92
C GLN A 55 -2.67 -10.68 -7.87
N ASP A 56 -2.17 -11.88 -7.58
CA ASP A 56 -2.64 -13.09 -8.26
C ASP A 56 -4.08 -13.38 -7.80
N THR A 57 -4.94 -13.87 -8.69
CA THR A 57 -6.32 -14.21 -8.34
C THR A 57 -6.66 -15.61 -8.80
N ASP A 58 -7.47 -16.33 -8.03
CA ASP A 58 -7.97 -17.63 -8.42
C ASP A 58 -9.50 -17.62 -8.47
N VAL A 59 -10.06 -17.92 -9.65
CA VAL A 59 -11.51 -17.97 -9.88
C VAL A 59 -12.13 -19.32 -9.52
N THR A 60 -11.31 -20.31 -9.17
CA THR A 60 -11.70 -21.69 -8.85
C THR A 60 -11.92 -21.89 -7.36
N GLY A 61 -12.56 -22.99 -6.98
CA GLY A 61 -12.93 -23.23 -5.59
C GLY A 61 -14.22 -22.51 -5.17
N ARG A 62 -14.77 -22.93 -4.04
CA ARG A 62 -16.08 -22.49 -3.54
C ARG A 62 -16.05 -21.12 -2.86
N HIS A 63 -14.88 -20.68 -2.42
CA HIS A 63 -14.70 -19.45 -1.64
C HIS A 63 -14.09 -18.31 -2.45
N SER A 64 -13.71 -18.54 -3.72
CA SER A 64 -13.07 -17.54 -4.59
C SER A 64 -13.90 -16.31 -4.90
N LEU A 65 -15.23 -16.42 -4.84
CA LEU A 65 -16.14 -15.38 -5.32
C LEU A 65 -15.84 -14.95 -6.77
N ALA A 66 -15.51 -15.93 -7.63
CA ALA A 66 -15.05 -15.68 -9.00
C ALA A 66 -13.80 -14.78 -9.09
N GLY A 67 -12.89 -14.93 -8.13
CA GLY A 67 -11.63 -14.20 -7.98
C GLY A 67 -11.72 -13.00 -7.04
N ALA A 68 -12.93 -12.53 -6.70
CA ALA A 68 -13.09 -11.35 -5.85
C ALA A 68 -12.63 -11.56 -4.39
N ALA A 69 -12.51 -12.81 -3.93
CA ALA A 69 -11.97 -13.10 -2.60
C ALA A 69 -10.51 -12.67 -2.44
N ASP A 70 -9.75 -12.58 -3.54
CA ASP A 70 -8.35 -12.14 -3.56
C ASP A 70 -8.21 -10.62 -3.75
N TYR A 71 -9.31 -9.87 -3.87
CA TYR A 71 -9.21 -8.43 -4.11
C TYR A 71 -8.70 -7.70 -2.88
N VAL A 72 -7.83 -6.70 -3.10
CA VAL A 72 -7.47 -5.73 -2.08
C VAL A 72 -8.72 -4.91 -1.76
N SER A 73 -9.05 -4.76 -0.48
CA SER A 73 -10.25 -4.04 -0.03
C SER A 73 -9.97 -3.17 1.20
N ALA A 74 -10.93 -2.33 1.55
CA ALA A 74 -10.97 -1.70 2.87
C ALA A 74 -11.27 -2.74 3.95
N TYR A 75 -10.74 -2.58 5.17
CA TYR A 75 -11.06 -3.47 6.30
C TYR A 75 -12.50 -3.30 6.80
N ASP A 76 -13.14 -2.18 6.44
CA ASP A 76 -14.50 -1.75 6.76
C ASP A 76 -15.34 -1.58 5.48
N PHE A 77 -15.12 -2.45 4.48
CA PHE A 77 -15.73 -2.33 3.15
C PHE A 77 -17.26 -2.41 3.15
N ASP A 78 -17.85 -3.01 4.19
CA ASP A 78 -19.28 -3.11 4.44
C ASP A 78 -19.85 -1.91 5.24
N GLY A 79 -18.98 -1.00 5.68
CA GLY A 79 -19.31 0.22 6.39
C GLY A 79 -19.44 0.06 7.90
N ASP A 80 -19.07 -1.09 8.48
CA ASP A 80 -19.01 -1.28 9.93
C ASP A 80 -17.57 -1.45 10.44
N LEU A 81 -17.39 -1.78 11.73
CA LEU A 81 -16.08 -1.99 12.35
C LEU A 81 -16.05 -3.33 13.09
N ASP A 82 -16.68 -4.34 12.50
CA ASP A 82 -16.76 -5.71 12.98
C ASP A 82 -16.08 -6.68 12.02
N ALA A 83 -14.79 -6.93 12.24
CA ALA A 83 -14.03 -7.82 11.36
C ALA A 83 -14.45 -9.30 11.42
N ARG A 84 -15.46 -9.66 12.25
CA ARG A 84 -16.02 -11.01 12.37
C ARG A 84 -17.11 -11.35 11.34
N ASN A 85 -17.49 -10.40 10.48
CA ASN A 85 -18.47 -10.64 9.43
C ASN A 85 -17.91 -10.32 8.03
N ASN A 86 -16.63 -9.96 7.94
CA ASN A 86 -15.97 -9.60 6.70
C ASN A 86 -15.98 -10.78 5.71
N TRP A 87 -15.81 -12.01 6.20
CA TRP A 87 -15.93 -13.20 5.36
C TRP A 87 -17.33 -13.32 4.76
N ASP A 88 -18.36 -13.17 5.58
CA ASP A 88 -19.77 -13.29 5.23
C ASP A 88 -20.17 -12.24 4.20
N HIS A 89 -19.71 -11.01 4.38
CA HIS A 89 -20.07 -9.85 3.58
C HIS A 89 -19.28 -9.71 2.28
N ALA A 90 -18.11 -10.37 2.13
CA ALA A 90 -17.25 -10.23 0.95
C ALA A 90 -17.94 -10.57 -0.39
N GLY A 91 -18.94 -11.47 -0.36
CA GLY A 91 -19.70 -11.88 -1.54
C GLY A 91 -21.00 -11.09 -1.77
N ASP A 92 -21.34 -10.15 -0.89
CA ASP A 92 -22.57 -9.37 -1.01
C ASP A 92 -22.37 -8.20 -1.99
N PRO A 93 -23.14 -8.11 -3.09
CA PRO A 93 -23.05 -6.99 -4.02
C PRO A 93 -23.39 -5.62 -3.40
N ALA A 94 -23.97 -5.56 -2.20
CA ALA A 94 -24.16 -4.33 -1.45
C ALA A 94 -22.85 -3.72 -0.91
N TYR A 95 -21.80 -4.54 -0.76
CA TYR A 95 -20.52 -4.17 -0.16
C TYR A 95 -19.37 -4.40 -1.16
N PRO A 96 -19.26 -3.56 -2.21
CA PRO A 96 -18.24 -3.75 -3.22
C PRO A 96 -16.82 -3.57 -2.65
N LEU A 97 -15.92 -4.49 -2.98
CA LEU A 97 -14.53 -4.52 -2.54
C LEU A 97 -13.68 -3.46 -3.25
N SER A 98 -13.87 -2.21 -2.86
CA SER A 98 -13.09 -1.09 -3.39
C SER A 98 -11.67 -1.07 -2.81
N ALA A 99 -10.67 -0.92 -3.67
CA ALA A 99 -9.28 -1.10 -3.32
C ALA A 99 -8.74 0.03 -2.43
N HIS A 100 -8.25 -0.37 -1.26
CA HIS A 100 -7.60 0.51 -0.29
C HIS A 100 -6.28 -0.12 0.17
N ALA A 101 -5.25 0.70 0.28
CA ALA A 101 -4.00 0.32 0.93
C ALA A 101 -3.77 1.26 2.12
N TYR A 102 -3.44 0.69 3.26
CA TYR A 102 -3.22 1.44 4.49
C TYR A 102 -1.74 1.71 4.66
N HIS A 103 -1.38 2.92 5.06
CA HIS A 103 0.02 3.28 5.23
C HIS A 103 0.31 3.92 6.59
N SER A 104 1.57 3.85 7.00
CA SER A 104 2.10 4.65 8.10
C SER A 104 3.50 5.15 7.76
N VAL A 105 3.90 6.29 8.34
CA VAL A 105 5.25 6.83 8.20
C VAL A 105 5.85 7.03 9.58
N VAL A 106 7.05 6.48 9.78
CA VAL A 106 7.93 6.72 10.93
C VAL A 106 9.18 7.44 10.43
N GLU A 107 9.72 8.36 11.23
CA GLU A 107 10.85 9.22 10.84
C GLU A 107 11.94 9.25 11.91
N THR A 108 13.18 9.22 11.44
CA THR A 108 14.39 9.62 12.17
C THR A 108 15.09 10.76 11.43
N ASP A 109 16.15 11.31 12.02
CA ASP A 109 16.95 12.35 11.35
C ASP A 109 17.54 11.89 10.01
N THR A 110 17.73 10.57 9.80
CA THR A 110 18.37 10.05 8.59
C THR A 110 17.45 9.25 7.67
N HIS A 111 16.31 8.74 8.14
CA HIS A 111 15.45 7.86 7.33
C HIS A 111 13.96 8.10 7.57
N TRP A 112 13.16 7.82 6.54
CA TRP A 112 11.75 7.50 6.67
C TRP A 112 11.55 5.99 6.54
N PHE A 113 10.59 5.49 7.28
CA PHE A 113 10.14 4.10 7.26
C PHE A 113 8.65 4.14 6.91
N ILE A 114 8.30 3.58 5.76
CA ILE A 114 6.95 3.66 5.23
C ILE A 114 6.40 2.25 5.14
N THR A 115 5.41 1.93 5.97
CA THR A 115 4.73 0.64 5.93
C THR A 115 3.47 0.77 5.09
N TYR A 116 3.21 -0.21 4.22
CA TYR A 116 1.95 -0.41 3.52
C TYR A 116 1.34 -1.75 3.93
N LEU A 117 0.02 -1.77 4.07
CA LEU A 117 -0.81 -2.96 4.32
C LEU A 117 -1.86 -3.08 3.23
N PHE A 118 -2.01 -4.29 2.71
CA PHE A 118 -3.07 -4.72 1.79
C PHE A 118 -3.95 -5.71 2.54
N PHE A 119 -5.27 -5.47 2.53
CA PHE A 119 -6.24 -6.24 3.29
C PHE A 119 -7.14 -7.05 2.35
N HIS A 120 -7.44 -8.28 2.75
CA HIS A 120 -8.41 -9.16 2.10
C HIS A 120 -9.45 -9.62 3.13
N PRO A 121 -10.75 -9.71 2.77
CA PRO A 121 -11.76 -10.20 3.71
C PRO A 121 -11.63 -11.70 4.06
N ARG A 122 -10.91 -12.47 3.24
CA ARG A 122 -10.79 -13.93 3.35
C ARG A 122 -9.36 -14.36 3.09
N ASP A 123 -8.77 -15.17 3.95
CA ASP A 123 -7.71 -16.12 3.59
C ASP A 123 -8.38 -17.48 3.34
N TRP A 124 -8.38 -17.91 2.08
CA TRP A 124 -9.20 -19.03 1.63
C TRP A 124 -8.36 -20.04 0.87
N THR A 125 -8.89 -21.25 0.63
CA THR A 125 -8.19 -22.27 -0.14
C THR A 125 -9.15 -23.13 -0.98
N ASP A 126 -8.62 -23.76 -2.04
CA ASP A 126 -9.27 -24.83 -2.79
C ASP A 126 -8.77 -26.23 -2.40
N SER A 127 -7.83 -26.30 -1.46
CA SER A 127 -7.22 -27.51 -0.94
C SER A 127 -7.92 -27.95 0.35
N PHE A 128 -8.33 -29.22 0.38
CA PHE A 128 -8.88 -29.83 1.59
C PHE A 128 -7.82 -30.02 2.69
N PHE A 129 -6.52 -29.85 2.39
CA PHE A 129 -5.43 -30.08 3.32
C PHE A 129 -4.89 -28.82 4.01
N ASP A 130 -5.41 -27.65 3.63
CA ASP A 130 -4.99 -26.37 4.19
C ASP A 130 -6.06 -25.80 5.13
N THR A 131 -5.75 -24.68 5.77
CA THR A 131 -6.67 -23.95 6.65
C THR A 131 -7.09 -22.64 6.03
N GLU A 132 -8.21 -22.11 6.48
CA GLU A 132 -8.70 -20.78 6.11
C GLU A 132 -8.76 -19.88 7.35
N HIS A 133 -8.87 -18.57 7.14
CA HIS A 133 -9.31 -17.66 8.18
C HIS A 133 -10.00 -16.41 7.63
N GLU A 134 -10.86 -15.85 8.48
CA GLU A 134 -11.46 -14.56 8.24
C GLU A 134 -10.46 -13.43 8.41
N ASN A 135 -10.54 -12.48 7.46
CA ASN A 135 -9.58 -11.43 7.22
C ASN A 135 -8.22 -11.98 6.81
N ASP A 136 -7.48 -11.15 6.11
CA ASP A 136 -6.06 -11.32 5.88
C ASP A 136 -5.42 -9.96 5.64
N ALA A 137 -4.18 -9.81 6.07
CA ALA A 137 -3.49 -8.53 5.95
C ALA A 137 -1.99 -8.75 5.92
N GLU A 138 -1.40 -8.43 4.77
CA GLU A 138 0.03 -8.51 4.52
C GLU A 138 0.55 -7.17 4.01
N GLY A 139 1.87 -7.04 3.89
CA GLY A 139 2.42 -5.73 3.59
C GLY A 139 3.91 -5.64 3.33
N VAL A 140 4.36 -4.40 3.25
CA VAL A 140 5.77 -4.07 3.01
C VAL A 140 6.18 -2.87 3.86
N LEU A 141 7.33 -2.98 4.51
CA LEU A 141 8.09 -1.86 5.04
C LEU A 141 9.08 -1.39 3.98
N LEU A 142 9.04 -0.12 3.62
CA LEU A 142 10.05 0.54 2.79
C LEU A 142 10.96 1.41 3.66
N VAL A 143 12.26 1.38 3.34
CA VAL A 143 13.28 2.17 4.04
C VAL A 143 13.85 3.20 3.09
N VAL A 144 13.68 4.48 3.40
CA VAL A 144 14.05 5.59 2.54
C VAL A 144 15.07 6.47 3.25
N ALA A 145 16.28 6.55 2.72
CA ALA A 145 17.31 7.46 3.22
C ALA A 145 16.96 8.91 2.88
N ARG A 146 17.07 9.79 3.87
CA ARG A 146 16.89 11.23 3.71
C ARG A 146 18.20 11.83 3.17
N ASP A 147 18.22 12.10 1.87
CA ASP A 147 19.39 12.65 1.16
C ASP A 147 19.33 14.19 0.98
N GLY A 148 18.34 14.83 1.61
CA GLY A 148 18.09 16.27 1.49
C GLY A 148 17.12 16.65 0.36
N SER A 149 16.77 15.71 -0.54
CA SER A 149 15.66 15.90 -1.47
C SER A 149 14.31 15.73 -0.76
N ALA A 150 13.23 16.14 -1.43
CA ALA A 150 11.86 16.03 -0.93
C ALA A 150 11.48 14.58 -0.54
N TYR A 151 11.90 13.60 -1.36
CA TYR A 151 11.45 12.22 -1.25
C TYR A 151 12.54 11.22 -0.86
N GLY A 152 13.80 11.65 -0.80
CA GLY A 152 14.93 10.79 -0.44
C GLY A 152 15.22 9.73 -1.49
N THR A 153 15.96 8.71 -1.06
CA THR A 153 16.34 7.56 -1.86
C THR A 153 15.87 6.27 -1.20
N LEU A 154 15.08 5.46 -1.90
CA LEU A 154 14.68 4.12 -1.44
C LEU A 154 15.91 3.21 -1.36
N LYS A 155 16.11 2.57 -0.19
CA LYS A 155 17.30 1.77 0.11
C LYS A 155 17.02 0.28 0.29
N ALA A 156 15.86 -0.05 0.84
CA ALA A 156 15.47 -1.43 1.13
C ALA A 156 13.95 -1.59 1.24
N ALA A 157 13.51 -2.84 1.17
CA ALA A 157 12.15 -3.25 1.50
C ALA A 157 12.18 -4.53 2.36
N VAL A 158 11.20 -4.69 3.24
CA VAL A 158 10.92 -5.93 3.96
C VAL A 158 9.44 -6.25 3.78
N THR A 159 9.12 -7.38 3.16
CA THR A 159 7.73 -7.81 2.94
C THR A 159 7.31 -8.87 3.95
N VAL A 160 6.01 -9.01 4.16
CA VAL A 160 5.43 -10.05 5.02
C VAL A 160 4.71 -11.06 4.13
N ALA A 161 5.06 -12.34 4.28
CA ALA A 161 4.29 -13.42 3.69
C ALA A 161 4.03 -14.49 4.74
N HIS A 162 2.77 -14.64 5.11
CA HIS A 162 2.30 -15.54 6.15
C HIS A 162 2.91 -15.17 7.51
N THR A 163 3.91 -15.92 7.96
CA THR A 163 4.58 -15.72 9.26
C THR A 163 6.05 -15.32 9.12
N ASP A 164 6.48 -14.99 7.90
CA ASP A 164 7.88 -14.79 7.56
C ASP A 164 8.09 -13.42 6.91
N PHE A 165 9.24 -12.81 7.20
CA PHE A 165 9.67 -11.59 6.54
C PHE A 165 10.72 -11.86 5.47
N PHE A 166 10.65 -11.10 4.38
CA PHE A 166 11.59 -11.22 3.26
C PHE A 166 12.20 -9.88 2.91
N SER A 167 13.53 -9.83 2.81
CA SER A 167 14.29 -8.60 2.66
C SER A 167 14.82 -8.39 1.23
N TYR A 168 14.66 -7.18 0.71
CA TYR A 168 14.98 -6.83 -0.67
C TYR A 168 15.74 -5.52 -0.76
N LEU A 169 16.64 -5.45 -1.73
CA LEU A 169 17.40 -4.23 -2.05
C LEU A 169 17.09 -3.77 -3.48
N PRO A 170 16.85 -2.47 -3.74
CA PRO A 170 16.78 -1.96 -5.11
C PRO A 170 18.07 -2.23 -5.89
N ALA A 171 17.94 -2.36 -7.21
CA ALA A 171 19.12 -2.54 -8.07
C ALA A 171 20.11 -1.37 -7.89
N GLY A 172 21.37 -1.71 -7.60
CA GLY A 172 22.43 -0.72 -7.37
C GLY A 172 22.47 -0.14 -5.95
N SER A 173 21.68 -0.67 -5.01
CA SER A 173 21.82 -0.35 -3.59
C SER A 173 23.23 -0.70 -3.09
N ASP A 174 23.76 0.16 -2.22
CA ASP A 174 25.03 0.00 -1.51
C ASP A 174 24.87 -0.70 -0.15
N TRP A 175 23.63 -1.06 0.20
CA TRP A 175 23.33 -1.86 1.39
C TRP A 175 23.59 -3.35 1.12
N SER A 176 23.70 -4.13 2.19
CA SER A 176 23.80 -5.59 2.12
C SER A 176 23.13 -6.22 3.34
N GLY A 177 23.01 -7.55 3.37
CA GLY A 177 22.52 -8.27 4.55
C GLY A 177 23.44 -8.09 5.77
N ASN A 178 22.85 -8.14 6.96
CA ASN A 178 23.55 -8.08 8.24
C ASN A 178 23.39 -9.38 9.04
N ALA A 179 22.49 -9.42 10.02
CA ALA A 179 22.14 -10.68 10.70
C ALA A 179 21.30 -11.55 9.76
N GLU A 180 20.40 -10.92 8.99
CA GLU A 180 19.65 -11.57 7.93
C GLU A 180 20.31 -11.53 6.54
N SER A 181 19.93 -12.52 5.74
CA SER A 181 20.31 -12.60 4.33
C SER A 181 19.35 -11.78 3.45
N ILE A 182 19.84 -11.31 2.30
CA ILE A 182 19.01 -10.60 1.33
C ILE A 182 18.34 -11.62 0.41
N ASP A 183 17.01 -11.67 0.43
CA ASP A 183 16.21 -12.58 -0.38
C ASP A 183 16.20 -12.21 -1.85
N GLY A 184 16.36 -10.92 -2.16
CA GLY A 184 16.30 -10.51 -3.55
C GLY A 184 16.49 -9.05 -3.89
N THR A 185 16.20 -8.75 -5.16
CA THR A 185 16.19 -7.40 -5.71
C THR A 185 14.77 -6.84 -5.71
N LEU A 186 14.62 -5.61 -5.21
CA LEU A 186 13.35 -4.87 -5.31
C LEU A 186 13.21 -4.28 -6.72
N SER A 187 12.20 -4.75 -7.45
CA SER A 187 11.89 -4.23 -8.78
C SER A 187 11.18 -2.89 -8.71
N MET A 188 11.35 -2.07 -9.76
CA MET A 188 10.71 -0.76 -9.88
C MET A 188 9.91 -0.67 -11.19
N ALA A 189 8.73 -0.05 -11.17
CA ALA A 189 7.90 0.25 -12.32
C ALA A 189 7.70 1.76 -12.48
N GLN A 190 7.48 2.23 -13.71
CA GLN A 190 7.12 3.62 -13.97
C GLN A 190 5.60 3.78 -13.89
N PHE A 191 5.14 4.73 -13.09
CA PHE A 191 3.74 5.11 -12.99
C PHE A 191 3.65 6.63 -12.81
N GLU A 192 2.80 7.29 -13.61
CA GLU A 192 2.61 8.75 -13.62
C GLU A 192 3.91 9.59 -13.65
N GLY A 193 4.95 9.05 -14.30
CA GLY A 193 6.25 9.73 -14.46
C GLY A 193 7.23 9.51 -13.30
N GLU A 194 6.88 8.70 -12.31
CA GLU A 194 7.72 8.36 -11.16
C GLU A 194 8.02 6.86 -11.10
N ALA A 195 9.13 6.51 -10.45
CA ALA A 195 9.51 5.12 -10.19
C ALA A 195 8.91 4.63 -8.87
N HIS A 196 8.10 3.57 -8.93
CA HIS A 196 7.45 2.93 -7.79
C HIS A 196 8.01 1.52 -7.56
N PRO A 197 8.17 1.07 -6.30
CA PRO A 197 8.51 -0.32 -6.03
C PRO A 197 7.37 -1.24 -6.50
N VAL A 198 7.70 -2.49 -6.84
CA VAL A 198 6.71 -3.47 -7.29
C VAL A 198 6.62 -4.61 -6.28
N THR A 199 5.43 -4.81 -5.73
CA THR A 199 5.10 -5.95 -4.87
C THR A 199 4.17 -6.90 -5.61
N ALA A 200 4.17 -8.16 -5.20
CA ALA A 200 3.28 -9.18 -5.69
C ALA A 200 2.78 -10.07 -4.56
N GLN A 201 1.55 -10.54 -4.67
CA GLN A 201 0.86 -11.29 -3.62
C GLN A 201 0.19 -12.52 -4.23
N GLU A 202 0.25 -13.64 -3.51
CA GLU A 202 -0.38 -14.90 -3.91
C GLU A 202 -1.90 -14.75 -3.92
N ALA A 203 -2.60 -15.55 -4.73
CA ALA A 203 -4.01 -15.79 -4.50
C ALA A 203 -4.17 -16.60 -3.21
N LYS A 204 -5.39 -16.65 -2.65
CA LYS A 204 -5.79 -17.55 -1.56
C LYS A 204 -5.24 -17.19 -0.18
N GLY A 205 -3.97 -17.50 0.07
CA GLY A 205 -3.31 -17.24 1.37
C GLY A 205 -2.54 -15.92 1.40
N HIS A 206 -2.59 -15.16 0.30
CA HIS A 206 -2.09 -13.79 0.15
C HIS A 206 -0.71 -13.45 0.72
N GLY A 207 0.24 -14.38 0.78
CA GLY A 207 1.62 -14.02 1.13
C GLY A 207 2.16 -12.93 0.18
N LEU A 208 2.82 -11.89 0.70
CA LEU A 208 3.32 -10.76 -0.09
C LEU A 208 4.85 -10.77 -0.19
N LYS A 209 5.35 -10.67 -1.43
CA LYS A 209 6.78 -10.53 -1.75
C LYS A 209 7.05 -9.40 -2.74
N ALA A 210 8.32 -9.07 -2.93
CA ALA A 210 8.70 -8.25 -4.07
C ALA A 210 8.42 -9.01 -5.38
N TRP A 211 7.99 -8.31 -6.44
CA TRP A 211 7.93 -8.92 -7.77
C TRP A 211 9.36 -9.09 -8.31
N PRO A 212 9.72 -10.22 -8.97
CA PRO A 212 8.88 -11.34 -9.41
C PRO A 212 8.94 -12.59 -8.50
N TYR A 213 9.33 -12.44 -7.22
CA TYR A 213 9.44 -13.57 -6.29
C TYR A 213 8.08 -14.19 -5.99
N TYR A 214 7.04 -13.35 -5.97
CA TYR A 214 5.70 -13.73 -6.40
C TYR A 214 5.32 -13.03 -7.69
N LYS A 215 4.30 -13.57 -8.36
CA LYS A 215 3.81 -13.10 -9.65
C LYS A 215 2.40 -13.61 -9.87
N ILE A 216 1.70 -12.94 -10.77
CA ILE A 216 0.43 -13.45 -11.30
C ILE A 216 0.68 -14.70 -12.16
N ASN A 217 -0.11 -15.76 -11.92
CA ASN A 217 -0.08 -17.04 -12.62
C ASN A 217 -1.42 -17.32 -13.31
N GLY A 218 -1.71 -16.56 -14.37
CA GLY A 218 -3.00 -16.61 -15.05
C GLY A 218 -3.71 -15.28 -14.86
N ASP A 219 -4.86 -15.31 -14.19
CA ASP A 219 -5.66 -14.13 -13.88
C ASP A 219 -5.04 -13.36 -12.70
N GLY A 220 -5.21 -12.04 -12.68
CA GLY A 220 -4.88 -11.25 -11.51
C GLY A 220 -5.12 -9.77 -11.68
N VAL A 221 -4.97 -9.01 -10.61
CA VAL A 221 -5.21 -7.57 -10.61
C VAL A 221 -3.88 -6.82 -10.48
N ILE A 222 -3.71 -5.72 -11.23
CA ILE A 222 -2.60 -4.79 -11.00
C ILE A 222 -3.17 -3.49 -10.46
N TYR A 223 -2.79 -3.18 -9.23
CA TYR A 223 -3.22 -1.98 -8.55
C TYR A 223 -2.14 -0.89 -8.53
N TYR A 224 -2.60 0.35 -8.66
CA TYR A 224 -1.79 1.55 -8.72
C TYR A 224 -2.22 2.55 -7.64
N PRO A 225 -1.27 3.24 -6.99
CA PRO A 225 -1.59 4.12 -5.88
C PRO A 225 -2.36 5.38 -6.31
N SER A 226 -3.30 5.81 -5.47
CA SER A 226 -4.00 7.08 -5.57
C SER A 226 -4.26 7.67 -4.19
N LEU A 227 -4.27 9.00 -4.08
CA LEU A 227 -4.73 9.68 -2.86
C LEU A 227 -6.26 9.81 -2.78
N THR A 228 -6.97 9.61 -3.90
CA THR A 228 -8.39 10.01 -4.00
C THR A 228 -9.29 8.94 -4.60
N GLN A 229 -8.75 8.01 -5.38
CA GLN A 229 -9.53 7.00 -6.10
C GLN A 229 -9.38 5.65 -5.41
N ALA A 230 -10.51 5.02 -5.10
CA ALA A 230 -10.62 3.62 -4.74
C ALA A 230 -11.54 2.97 -5.77
N GLU A 231 -10.99 2.07 -6.59
CA GLU A 231 -11.72 1.38 -7.63
C GLU A 231 -12.02 -0.06 -7.21
N VAL A 232 -13.10 -0.61 -7.73
CA VAL A 232 -13.43 -2.04 -7.60
C VAL A 232 -12.94 -2.71 -8.88
N PRO A 233 -12.12 -3.78 -8.81
CA PRO A 233 -11.70 -4.47 -10.02
C PRO A 233 -12.90 -4.91 -10.85
N SER A 234 -12.85 -4.65 -12.16
CA SER A 234 -13.94 -5.00 -13.09
C SER A 234 -14.02 -6.50 -13.40
N SER A 235 -12.93 -7.22 -13.17
CA SER A 235 -12.81 -8.67 -13.28
C SER A 235 -11.58 -9.17 -12.52
N ALA A 236 -11.46 -10.50 -12.37
CA ALA A 236 -10.29 -11.12 -11.75
C ALA A 236 -8.98 -10.83 -12.50
N ASP A 237 -9.04 -10.41 -13.77
CA ASP A 237 -7.88 -10.10 -14.62
C ASP A 237 -7.69 -8.59 -14.86
N ASP A 238 -8.20 -7.72 -13.97
CA ASP A 238 -8.14 -6.26 -14.17
C ASP A 238 -6.74 -5.68 -13.92
N ARG A 239 -6.04 -5.27 -14.99
CA ARG A 239 -4.63 -4.83 -14.90
C ARG A 239 -4.44 -3.33 -14.70
N ASP A 240 -5.49 -2.56 -14.44
CA ASP A 240 -5.40 -1.11 -14.18
C ASP A 240 -6.46 -0.67 -13.17
N VAL A 241 -6.19 -0.91 -11.89
CA VAL A 241 -7.07 -0.54 -10.79
C VAL A 241 -6.39 0.47 -9.87
N ARG A 242 -7.08 1.54 -9.48
CA ARG A 242 -6.59 2.49 -8.47
C ARG A 242 -6.92 2.02 -7.06
N TYR A 243 -5.92 1.90 -6.20
CA TYR A 243 -6.13 1.77 -4.76
C TYR A 243 -5.97 3.13 -4.06
N ARG A 244 -6.84 3.40 -3.10
CA ARG A 244 -6.72 4.61 -2.28
C ARG A 244 -5.77 4.38 -1.12
N LEU A 245 -4.81 5.30 -0.95
CA LEU A 245 -3.95 5.37 0.21
C LEU A 245 -4.70 5.95 1.41
N VAL A 246 -4.66 5.25 2.54
CA VAL A 246 -5.29 5.65 3.81
C VAL A 246 -4.25 5.65 4.94
N ASP A 247 -4.06 6.79 5.60
CA ASP A 247 -3.18 6.87 6.79
C ASP A 247 -3.80 6.07 7.94
N ILE A 248 -3.09 5.06 8.44
CA ILE A 248 -3.47 4.24 9.61
C ILE A 248 -3.76 5.10 10.84
N PHE A 249 -3.10 6.26 10.94
CA PHE A 249 -3.25 7.24 12.02
C PHE A 249 -4.15 8.42 11.64
N GLY A 250 -4.86 8.32 10.51
CA GLY A 250 -5.93 9.26 10.18
C GLY A 250 -6.99 9.30 11.29
N PRO A 251 -7.67 10.43 11.53
CA PRO A 251 -8.68 10.54 12.58
C PRO A 251 -9.77 9.46 12.47
N GLY A 252 -9.97 8.68 13.53
CA GLY A 252 -10.93 7.58 13.56
C GLY A 252 -10.49 6.33 12.78
N GLY A 253 -9.29 6.34 12.20
CA GLY A 253 -8.73 5.25 11.40
C GLY A 253 -8.28 4.05 12.22
N MET A 254 -7.64 3.10 11.54
CA MET A 254 -7.33 1.77 12.07
C MET A 254 -6.62 1.79 13.45
N ARG A 255 -5.66 2.70 13.67
CA ARG A 255 -4.97 2.79 14.96
C ARG A 255 -5.87 3.29 16.08
N ASP A 256 -6.78 4.23 15.82
CA ASP A 256 -7.73 4.71 16.83
C ASP A 256 -8.67 3.58 17.26
N GLN A 257 -9.00 2.68 16.34
CA GLN A 257 -9.83 1.50 16.58
C GLN A 257 -9.10 0.31 17.21
N ARG A 258 -7.80 0.40 17.52
CA ARG A 258 -6.98 -0.73 18.03
C ARG A 258 -7.51 -1.43 19.30
N ASN A 259 -8.42 -0.77 20.04
CA ASN A 259 -9.05 -1.29 21.24
C ASN A 259 -10.55 -1.61 21.04
N ASN A 260 -11.06 -1.50 19.82
CA ASN A 260 -12.41 -1.91 19.47
C ASN A 260 -12.43 -3.45 19.39
N PRO A 261 -13.13 -4.16 20.29
CA PRO A 261 -13.13 -5.62 20.32
C PRO A 261 -13.85 -6.26 19.14
N SER A 262 -14.71 -5.52 18.44
CA SER A 262 -15.34 -5.96 17.18
C SER A 262 -14.34 -5.99 16.04
N LEU A 263 -13.36 -5.08 16.02
CA LEU A 263 -12.34 -5.02 14.96
C LEU A 263 -11.06 -5.79 15.31
N PHE A 264 -10.61 -5.73 16.56
CA PHE A 264 -9.37 -6.36 17.04
C PHE A 264 -9.65 -7.27 18.22
N ALA A 265 -9.30 -8.56 18.09
CA ALA A 265 -9.43 -9.52 19.18
C ALA A 265 -8.32 -9.40 20.22
N SER A 266 -7.14 -8.96 19.80
CA SER A 266 -6.00 -8.70 20.70
C SER A 266 -5.07 -7.66 20.09
N PHE A 267 -3.95 -7.36 20.76
CA PHE A 267 -2.99 -6.38 20.26
C PHE A 267 -2.43 -6.79 18.89
N GLY A 268 -2.86 -6.09 17.85
CA GLY A 268 -2.39 -6.31 16.48
C GLY A 268 -3.03 -7.48 15.76
N SER A 269 -3.98 -8.19 16.36
CA SER A 269 -4.74 -9.26 15.69
C SER A 269 -6.15 -8.79 15.38
N PHE A 270 -6.53 -8.81 14.11
CA PHE A 270 -7.92 -8.60 13.71
C PHE A 270 -8.81 -9.63 14.38
N ALA A 271 -10.01 -9.20 14.73
CA ALA A 271 -11.04 -10.12 15.15
C ALA A 271 -11.54 -10.91 13.94
N GLY A 272 -11.65 -12.22 14.06
CA GLY A 272 -12.22 -13.07 13.01
C GLY A 272 -12.82 -14.32 13.63
N ASP A 273 -13.88 -14.84 13.04
CA ASP A 273 -14.54 -16.07 13.48
C ASP A 273 -14.60 -17.12 12.36
N THR A 274 -15.56 -18.05 12.46
CA THR A 274 -15.70 -19.16 11.51
C THR A 274 -17.07 -19.15 10.82
N SER A 275 -17.71 -17.98 10.75
CA SER A 275 -18.99 -17.78 10.07
C SER A 275 -18.81 -17.72 8.54
N GLY A 276 -19.89 -17.45 7.82
CA GLY A 276 -19.88 -17.34 6.35
C GLY A 276 -19.44 -18.57 5.56
N GLY A 277 -19.34 -19.74 6.21
CA GLY A 277 -18.87 -20.98 5.60
C GLY A 277 -17.35 -21.15 5.58
N CYS A 278 -16.60 -20.31 6.31
CA CYS A 278 -15.15 -20.46 6.47
C CYS A 278 -14.78 -21.88 6.95
N GLY A 279 -13.72 -22.43 6.37
CA GLY A 279 -13.18 -23.75 6.65
C GLY A 279 -13.96 -24.89 6.03
N ALA A 280 -15.16 -24.66 5.49
CA ALA A 280 -15.88 -25.74 4.84
C ALA A 280 -15.24 -26.01 3.46
N GLY A 281 -14.79 -27.25 3.25
CA GLY A 281 -13.96 -27.60 2.09
C GLY A 281 -12.45 -27.54 2.35
N ALA A 282 -12.02 -27.10 3.53
CA ALA A 282 -10.64 -27.10 4.04
C ALA A 282 -10.54 -28.00 5.29
N ILE A 283 -9.36 -28.12 5.92
CA ILE A 283 -9.20 -28.84 7.20
C ILE A 283 -9.96 -28.11 8.33
N GLY A 284 -10.04 -26.79 8.26
CA GLY A 284 -10.77 -25.98 9.22
C GLY A 284 -10.59 -24.49 8.98
N CYS A 285 -11.25 -23.70 9.83
CA CYS A 285 -11.13 -22.26 9.89
C CYS A 285 -10.53 -21.85 11.23
N SER A 286 -9.44 -21.10 11.19
CA SER A 286 -8.82 -20.52 12.38
C SER A 286 -9.43 -19.15 12.70
N THR A 287 -9.50 -18.78 13.98
CA THR A 287 -10.08 -17.51 14.43
C THR A 287 -8.99 -16.52 14.81
N ASN A 288 -9.18 -15.24 14.47
CA ASN A 288 -8.31 -14.12 14.85
C ASN A 288 -6.85 -14.25 14.37
N SER A 289 -6.65 -14.79 13.16
CA SER A 289 -5.32 -15.13 12.62
C SER A 289 -4.64 -13.96 11.92
N ALA A 290 -5.42 -13.11 11.24
CA ALA A 290 -4.91 -11.95 10.51
C ALA A 290 -4.35 -10.87 11.46
N ASN A 291 -3.28 -10.20 11.02
CA ASN A 291 -2.58 -9.22 11.83
C ASN A 291 -2.49 -7.85 11.14
N ALA A 292 -2.63 -6.79 11.92
CA ALA A 292 -2.27 -5.44 11.50
C ALA A 292 -0.74 -5.25 11.63
N PRO A 293 -0.14 -4.14 11.15
CA PRO A 293 1.31 -4.01 11.08
C PRO A 293 2.02 -4.04 12.44
N TRP A 294 1.31 -3.68 13.52
CA TRP A 294 1.82 -3.79 14.90
C TRP A 294 1.56 -5.17 15.53
N GLY A 295 1.14 -6.17 14.75
CA GLY A 295 0.97 -7.56 15.13
C GLY A 295 1.69 -8.55 14.21
N TRP A 296 2.27 -8.13 13.07
CA TRP A 296 3.12 -8.98 12.24
C TRP A 296 4.39 -9.40 12.97
N ASP A 297 4.84 -10.63 12.76
CA ASP A 297 6.02 -11.19 13.41
C ASP A 297 6.79 -12.03 12.40
N ASP A 298 8.11 -12.06 12.54
CA ASP A 298 8.96 -12.99 11.82
C ASP A 298 9.17 -14.19 12.76
N HIS A 299 8.56 -15.33 12.43
CA HIS A 299 8.23 -16.34 13.43
C HIS A 299 9.45 -16.95 14.17
N ASP A 300 10.64 -16.87 13.58
CA ASP A 300 11.88 -17.44 14.08
C ASP A 300 12.99 -16.40 14.38
N ASP A 301 12.74 -15.12 14.11
CA ASP A 301 13.78 -14.08 14.11
C ASP A 301 13.49 -12.87 15.01
N LEU A 302 14.44 -11.95 15.06
CA LEU A 302 14.33 -10.67 15.74
C LEU A 302 14.30 -9.53 14.73
N PRO A 303 13.60 -8.42 15.02
CA PRO A 303 12.90 -8.11 16.26
C PRO A 303 11.45 -8.65 16.28
N GLY A 304 10.93 -8.94 17.46
CA GLY A 304 9.69 -9.70 17.61
C GLY A 304 8.41 -8.95 17.24
N ARG A 305 7.28 -9.60 17.51
CA ARG A 305 5.93 -9.18 17.10
C ARG A 305 5.66 -7.67 17.14
N GLY A 306 5.30 -7.15 15.98
CA GLY A 306 4.89 -5.77 15.71
C GLY A 306 6.05 -4.80 15.54
N GLN A 307 7.31 -5.23 15.67
CA GLN A 307 8.46 -4.33 15.60
C GLN A 307 8.77 -3.85 14.18
N LEU A 308 8.30 -4.54 13.13
CA LEU A 308 8.33 -4.02 11.76
C LEU A 308 7.70 -2.62 11.66
N ALA A 309 6.56 -2.40 12.33
CA ALA A 309 5.90 -1.08 12.34
C ALA A 309 6.31 -0.20 13.54
N THR A 310 6.43 -0.78 14.73
CA THR A 310 6.60 -0.02 15.99
C THR A 310 8.06 0.34 16.31
N ASP A 311 9.02 -0.44 15.78
CA ASP A 311 10.46 -0.19 15.92
C ASP A 311 11.25 -0.53 14.64
N PRO A 312 10.94 0.13 13.51
CA PRO A 312 11.58 -0.19 12.24
C PRO A 312 13.10 0.08 12.25
N VAL A 313 13.60 0.96 13.11
CA VAL A 313 15.06 1.15 13.30
C VAL A 313 15.72 -0.12 13.81
N ALA A 314 15.12 -0.78 14.81
CA ALA A 314 15.64 -2.03 15.34
C ALA A 314 15.63 -3.13 14.28
N LEU A 315 14.52 -3.26 13.54
CA LEU A 315 14.39 -4.26 12.48
C LEU A 315 15.42 -4.04 11.37
N VAL A 316 15.49 -2.82 10.85
CA VAL A 316 16.39 -2.49 9.75
C VAL A 316 17.87 -2.59 10.15
N SER A 317 18.21 -2.26 11.40
CA SER A 317 19.58 -2.46 11.92
C SER A 317 19.95 -3.94 12.04
N ASN A 318 18.96 -4.81 12.31
CA ASN A 318 19.17 -6.25 12.37
C ASN A 318 19.38 -6.82 10.96
N TYR A 319 18.49 -6.46 10.03
CA TYR A 319 18.47 -7.06 8.69
C TYR A 319 19.57 -6.53 7.77
N PHE A 320 19.92 -5.25 7.87
CA PHE A 320 20.76 -4.59 6.86
C PHE A 320 22.04 -3.98 7.44
N ARG A 321 23.12 -4.03 6.65
CA ARG A 321 24.31 -3.18 6.84
C ARG A 321 24.07 -1.87 6.13
N ILE A 322 24.23 -0.77 6.87
CA ILE A 322 23.85 0.59 6.45
C ILE A 322 25.10 1.47 6.47
N PRO A 323 25.83 1.61 5.34
CA PRO A 323 27.11 2.29 5.29
C PRO A 323 27.07 3.76 5.74
N GLU A 324 25.97 4.46 5.44
CA GLU A 324 25.74 5.86 5.81
C GLU A 324 25.35 6.05 7.28
N GLY A 325 25.06 4.95 7.99
CA GLY A 325 24.58 4.95 9.36
C GLY A 325 23.07 5.21 9.51
N LEU A 326 22.51 4.75 10.63
CA LEU A 326 21.09 4.86 10.96
C LEU A 326 20.89 5.59 12.28
N ALA A 327 20.15 6.69 12.27
CA ALA A 327 19.80 7.41 13.48
C ALA A 327 18.89 6.53 14.36
N GLN A 328 19.27 6.37 15.62
CA GLN A 328 18.61 5.46 16.56
C GLN A 328 17.41 6.10 17.29
N THR A 329 17.18 7.40 17.08
CA THR A 329 16.11 8.15 17.74
C THR A 329 15.09 8.61 16.73
N TYR A 330 13.82 8.38 17.03
CA TYR A 330 12.69 8.82 16.22
C TYR A 330 12.44 10.32 16.40
N THR A 331 12.38 11.05 15.29
CA THR A 331 11.87 12.43 15.27
C THR A 331 10.34 12.42 15.18
N TYR A 332 9.75 11.34 14.67
CA TYR A 332 8.31 11.07 14.67
C TYR A 332 8.06 9.55 14.64
N ASN A 333 7.36 9.03 15.65
CA ASN A 333 6.88 7.66 15.65
C ASN A 333 5.50 7.63 16.34
N PRO A 334 4.40 7.57 15.59
CA PRO A 334 3.06 7.66 16.15
C PRO A 334 2.58 6.38 16.86
N TYR A 335 3.37 5.30 16.81
CA TYR A 335 3.09 4.08 17.58
C TYR A 335 3.44 4.20 19.07
N ARG A 336 4.22 5.23 19.48
CA ARG A 336 4.82 5.38 20.81
C ARG A 336 4.22 6.50 21.65
#